data_AF-A0A6P6C5H7-F1
#
_entry.id   AF-A0A6P6C5H7-F1
#
_cell.length_a   1.000
_cell.length_b   1.000
_cell.length_c   1.000
_cell.angle_alpha   90.00
_cell.angle_beta   90.00
_cell.angle_gamma   90.00
#
_symmetry.space_group_name_H-M   'P 1'
#
loop_
_entity.id
_entity.type
_entity.pdbx_description
1 polymer ?
#
loop_
_entity_poly.entity_id
_entity_poly.type
_entity_poly.pdbx_seq_one_letter_code
_entity_poly.pdbx_strand_id
1 'polypeptide(L)'
;MGGWEGAIRVPGIVRWPGVLSAGRVIHEPTSLMDVFPTVVELAGGQVPQDRVIDGRSLLPLLQGATEHSAHEFLFHYCGMYLHAARWHDKD
;
A
#
# COMPACT_ATOMS: atom_id res chain seq x y z
N MET A 1 19.53 -9.48 8.05
CA MET A 1 19.61 -8.16 7.38
C MET A 1 18.50 -8.07 6.34
N GLY A 2 17.28 -7.69 6.74
CA GLY A 2 16.11 -7.69 5.83
C GLY A 2 15.54 -6.30 5.47
N GLY A 3 15.98 -5.22 6.13
CA GLY A 3 15.36 -3.89 6.00
C GLY A 3 15.91 -3.00 4.88
N TRP A 4 16.73 -3.52 3.98
CA TRP A 4 17.31 -2.74 2.87
C TRP A 4 16.33 -2.63 1.71
N GLU A 5 16.33 -1.50 1.00
CA GLU A 5 15.43 -1.26 -0.14
C GLU A 5 15.52 -2.34 -1.22
N GLY A 6 16.70 -2.89 -1.47
CA GLY A 6 16.88 -3.97 -2.45
C GLY A 6 16.14 -5.28 -2.10
N ALA A 7 15.67 -5.43 -0.87
CA ALA A 7 14.85 -6.56 -0.43
C ALA A 7 13.37 -6.18 -0.22
N ILE A 8 13.08 -4.92 0.16
CA ILE A 8 11.74 -4.45 0.51
C ILE A 8 11.01 -3.82 -0.67
N ARG A 9 11.69 -2.98 -1.46
CA ARG A 9 11.09 -2.24 -2.57
C ARG A 9 11.03 -3.12 -3.81
N VAL A 10 9.81 -3.33 -4.31
CA VAL A 10 9.54 -4.15 -5.49
C VAL A 10 8.78 -3.37 -6.56
N PRO A 11 8.79 -3.81 -7.83
CA PRO A 11 7.94 -3.22 -8.86
C PRO A 11 6.46 -3.41 -8.55
N GLY A 12 5.66 -2.34 -8.69
CA GLY A 12 4.20 -2.37 -8.60
C GLY A 12 3.58 -1.62 -9.77
N ILE A 13 2.67 -2.27 -10.50
CA ILE A 13 1.97 -1.69 -11.66
C ILE A 13 0.51 -2.12 -11.59
N VAL A 14 -0.41 -1.16 -11.71
CA VAL A 14 -1.86 -1.41 -11.78
C VAL A 14 -2.40 -0.81 -13.08
N ARG A 15 -3.25 -1.56 -13.79
CA ARG A 15 -3.89 -1.11 -15.02
C ARG A 15 -5.38 -1.39 -14.97
N TRP A 16 -6.17 -0.34 -15.13
CA TRP A 16 -7.61 -0.46 -15.28
C TRP A 16 -8.14 0.56 -16.30
N PRO A 17 -8.32 0.14 -17.56
CA PRO A 17 -8.77 1.03 -18.63
C PRO A 17 -10.14 1.64 -18.33
N GLY A 18 -10.30 2.93 -18.61
CA GLY A 18 -11.54 3.67 -18.37
C GLY A 18 -11.78 4.08 -16.92
N VAL A 19 -10.97 3.61 -15.98
CA VAL A 19 -11.08 3.94 -14.55
C VAL A 19 -9.84 4.67 -14.03
N LEU A 20 -8.64 4.18 -14.35
CA LEU A 20 -7.39 4.78 -13.91
C LEU A 20 -6.73 5.57 -15.05
N SER A 21 -6.20 6.75 -14.71
CA SER A 21 -5.41 7.57 -15.63
C SER A 21 -4.14 6.83 -16.06
N ALA A 22 -3.96 6.67 -17.37
CA ALA A 22 -2.80 5.99 -17.94
C ALA A 22 -1.50 6.80 -17.69
N GLY A 23 -0.39 6.09 -17.52
CA GLY A 23 0.95 6.70 -17.39
C GLY A 23 1.20 7.43 -16.07
N ARG A 24 0.28 7.39 -15.10
CA ARG A 24 0.48 8.00 -13.80
C ARG A 24 1.53 7.23 -12.99
N VAL A 25 2.41 7.99 -12.33
CA VAL A 25 3.42 7.48 -11.39
C VAL A 25 3.04 7.92 -9.98
N ILE A 26 3.10 7.00 -9.03
CA ILE A 26 2.84 7.24 -7.61
C ILE A 26 4.15 7.00 -6.86
N HIS A 27 4.60 8.01 -6.11
CA HIS A 27 5.84 7.96 -5.33
C HIS A 27 5.61 7.66 -3.84
N GLU A 28 4.35 7.66 -3.41
CA GLU A 28 3.96 7.37 -2.04
C GLU A 28 4.28 5.92 -1.63
N PRO A 29 4.66 5.69 -0.35
CA PRO A 29 4.89 4.36 0.16
C PRO A 29 3.61 3.54 0.15
N THR A 30 3.70 2.34 -0.42
CA THR A 30 2.60 1.37 -0.48
C THR A 30 3.10 0.01 -0.03
N SER A 31 2.16 -0.87 0.32
CA SER A 31 2.43 -2.21 0.81
C SER A 31 1.77 -3.26 -0.07
N LEU A 32 2.38 -4.45 -0.19
CA LEU A 32 1.72 -5.60 -0.81
C LEU A 32 0.41 -5.97 -0.10
N MET A 33 0.33 -5.70 1.22
CA MET A 33 -0.86 -5.94 2.03
C MET A 33 -2.06 -5.08 1.59
N ASP A 34 -1.82 -3.96 0.90
CA ASP A 34 -2.86 -3.04 0.44
C ASP A 34 -3.72 -3.63 -0.69
N VAL A 35 -3.20 -4.64 -1.40
CA VAL A 35 -3.95 -5.34 -2.45
C VAL A 35 -5.22 -5.97 -1.88
N PHE A 36 -5.17 -6.53 -0.67
CA PHE A 36 -6.30 -7.19 -0.04
C PHE A 36 -7.51 -6.24 0.17
N PRO A 37 -7.42 -5.15 0.96
CA PRO A 37 -8.55 -4.25 1.15
C PRO A 37 -8.96 -3.56 -0.15
N THR A 38 -8.02 -3.27 -1.06
CA THR A 38 -8.35 -2.69 -2.38
C THR A 38 -9.26 -3.63 -3.18
N VAL A 39 -8.91 -4.91 -3.32
CA VAL A 39 -9.71 -5.86 -4.11
C VAL A 39 -11.05 -6.15 -3.44
N VAL A 40 -11.10 -6.24 -2.10
CA VAL A 40 -12.36 -6.40 -1.36
C VAL A 40 -13.31 -5.23 -1.62
N GLU A 41 -12.81 -3.99 -1.56
CA GLU A 41 -13.61 -2.79 -1.87
C GLU A 41 -14.12 -2.82 -3.32
N LEU A 42 -13.27 -3.17 -4.28
CA LEU A 42 -13.65 -3.28 -5.69
C LEU A 42 -14.71 -4.35 -5.96
N ALA A 43 -14.72 -5.42 -5.18
CA ALA A 43 -15.72 -6.47 -5.24
C ALA A 43 -17.03 -6.10 -4.52
N GLY A 44 -17.12 -4.92 -3.89
CA GLY A 44 -18.26 -4.52 -3.05
C GLY A 44 -18.35 -5.30 -1.73
N GLY A 45 -17.25 -5.92 -1.30
CA GLY A 45 -17.16 -6.68 -0.06
C GLY A 45 -16.86 -5.81 1.15
N GLN A 46 -16.78 -6.45 2.31
CA GLN A 46 -16.42 -5.80 3.57
C GLN A 46 -15.13 -6.42 4.13
N VAL A 47 -14.16 -5.57 4.46
CA VAL A 47 -12.94 -5.99 5.14
C VAL A 47 -13.29 -6.47 6.55
N PRO A 48 -12.71 -7.57 7.06
CA PRO A 48 -12.97 -8.05 8.42
C PRO A 48 -12.73 -6.98 9.47
N GLN A 49 -13.65 -6.87 10.44
CA GLN A 49 -13.59 -5.91 11.54
C GLN A 49 -13.21 -6.57 12.88
N ASP A 50 -13.04 -7.90 12.88
CA ASP A 50 -12.73 -8.72 14.06
C ASP A 50 -11.22 -8.85 14.33
N ARG A 51 -10.38 -8.24 13.48
CA ARG A 51 -8.92 -8.29 13.54
C ARG A 51 -8.32 -7.04 12.92
N VAL A 52 -7.07 -6.75 13.25
CA VAL A 52 -6.31 -5.67 12.63
C VAL A 52 -5.97 -6.05 11.18
N ILE A 53 -6.14 -5.09 10.28
CA ILE A 53 -5.72 -5.17 8.89
C ILE A 53 -4.76 -4.01 8.65
N ASP A 54 -3.48 -4.32 8.44
CA ASP A 54 -2.44 -3.31 8.23
C ASP A 54 -2.50 -2.69 6.82
N GLY A 55 -3.03 -3.46 5.86
CA GLY A 55 -3.27 -2.98 4.50
C GLY A 55 -4.30 -1.86 4.48
N ARG A 56 -4.11 -0.91 3.56
CA ARG A 56 -5.03 0.21 3.29
C ARG A 56 -5.44 0.19 1.84
N SER A 57 -6.69 0.51 1.51
CA SER A 57 -7.11 0.53 0.11
C SER A 57 -6.29 1.55 -0.69
N LEU A 58 -5.72 1.11 -1.81
CA LEU A 58 -5.01 1.96 -2.77
C LEU A 58 -5.98 2.72 -3.67
N LEU A 59 -7.28 2.41 -3.66
CA LEU A 59 -8.21 2.94 -4.66
C LEU A 59 -8.26 4.48 -4.68
N PRO A 60 -8.36 5.20 -3.53
CA PRO A 60 -8.31 6.66 -3.53
C PRO A 60 -7.00 7.19 -4.10
N LEU A 61 -5.88 6.55 -3.74
CA LEU A 61 -4.56 6.94 -4.22
C LEU A 61 -4.42 6.70 -5.71
N LEU A 62 -4.87 5.56 -6.24
CA LEU A 62 -4.81 5.18 -7.66
C LEU A 62 -5.70 6.07 -8.54
N GLN A 63 -6.88 6.44 -8.05
CA GLN A 63 -7.80 7.36 -8.73
C GLN A 63 -7.36 8.82 -8.64
N GLY A 64 -6.39 9.15 -7.78
CA GLY A 64 -5.94 10.53 -7.57
C GLY A 64 -6.90 11.36 -6.72
N ALA A 65 -7.79 10.70 -5.96
CA ALA A 65 -8.67 11.36 -4.99
C ALA A 65 -7.91 11.80 -3.72
N THR A 66 -6.70 11.28 -3.52
CA THR A 66 -5.75 11.74 -2.51
C THR A 66 -4.33 11.72 -3.08
N GLU A 67 -3.49 12.62 -2.57
CA GLU A 67 -2.07 12.71 -2.95
C GLU A 67 -1.19 11.80 -2.08
N HIS A 68 -1.62 11.50 -0.84
CA HIS A 68 -0.85 10.72 0.12
C HIS A 68 -1.41 9.32 0.31
N SER A 69 -0.52 8.35 0.49
CA SER A 69 -0.92 7.03 0.97
C SER A 69 -1.49 7.11 2.39
N ALA A 70 -2.27 6.12 2.77
CA ALA A 70 -2.72 5.98 4.15
C ALA A 70 -1.60 5.50 5.11
N HIS A 71 -0.38 5.26 4.61
CA HIS A 71 0.75 4.78 5.40
C HIS A 71 1.64 5.94 5.86
N GLU A 72 1.54 6.29 7.14
CA GLU A 72 2.54 7.12 7.81
C GLU A 72 3.73 6.27 8.30
N PHE A 73 3.44 5.03 8.72
CA PHE A 73 4.44 4.07 9.15
C PHE A 73 4.31 2.75 8.40
N LEU A 74 5.44 2.17 8.02
CA LEU A 74 5.57 0.80 7.53
C LEU A 74 6.67 0.08 8.32
N PHE A 75 6.39 -1.15 8.73
CA PHE A 75 7.32 -1.96 9.51
C PHE A 75 7.87 -3.12 8.67
N HIS A 76 9.19 -3.25 8.62
CA HIS A 76 9.86 -4.28 7.84
C HIS A 76 10.42 -5.36 8.78
N TYR A 77 9.82 -6.55 8.69
CA TYR A 77 10.20 -7.71 9.47
C TYR A 77 11.04 -8.69 8.64
N CYS A 78 11.86 -9.50 9.31
CA CYS A 78 12.50 -10.69 8.74
C CYS A 78 12.29 -11.83 9.74
N GLY A 79 11.36 -12.74 9.42
CA GLY A 79 10.83 -13.66 10.42
C GLY A 79 10.13 -12.90 11.54
N MET A 80 10.47 -13.22 12.80
CA MET A 80 9.88 -12.59 13.99
C MET A 80 10.58 -11.28 14.42
N TYR A 81 11.67 -10.89 13.76
CA TYR A 81 12.45 -9.74 14.16
C TYR A 81 12.07 -8.49 13.36
N LEU A 82 11.85 -7.37 14.05
CA LEU A 82 11.70 -6.07 13.44
C LEU A 82 13.06 -5.55 12.99
N HIS A 83 13.24 -5.32 11.69
CA HIS A 83 14.53 -4.90 11.11
C HIS A 83 14.58 -3.41 10.77
N ALA A 84 13.45 -2.80 10.40
CA ALA A 84 13.37 -1.39 10.11
C ALA A 84 11.95 -0.88 10.31
N ALA A 85 11.81 0.40 10.64
CA ALA A 85 10.56 1.14 10.54
C ALA A 85 10.79 2.27 9.53
N ARG A 86 9.92 2.34 8.52
CA ARG A 86 9.83 3.48 7.63
C ARG A 86 8.78 4.41 8.19
N TRP A 87 9.16 5.66 8.37
CA TRP A 87 8.26 6.78 8.64
C TRP A 87 8.21 7.66 7.39
N HIS A 88 7.01 8.05 6.98
CA HIS A 88 6.75 8.95 5.87
C HIS A 88 5.89 10.09 6.38
N ASP A 89 6.56 11.22 6.59
CA ASP A 89 5.89 12.47 6.97
C ASP A 89 5.02 12.97 5.81
N LYS A 90 3.84 13.49 6.13
CA LYS A 90 2.84 13.95 5.16
C LYS A 90 2.68 15.48 5.17
N ASP A 91 3.45 16.17 6.04
CA ASP A 91 3.50 17.64 6.15
C ASP A 91 4.68 18.25 5.35
#